data_AF-A0A8I1S0Y2-F1
#
_entry.id   AF-A0A8I1S0Y2-F1
#
_cell.length_a   1.000
_cell.length_b   1.000
_cell.length_c   1.000
_cell.angle_alpha   90.00
_cell.angle_beta   90.00
_cell.angle_gamma   90.00
#
_symmetry.space_group_name_H-M   'P 1'
#
loop_
_entity.id
_entity.type
_entity.pdbx_description
1 polymer ?
#
loop_
_entity_poly.entity_id
_entity_poly.type
_entity_poly.pdbx_seq_one_letter_code
_entity_poly.pdbx_strand_id
1 'polypeptide(L)'
;MVHRNAKAPKSRARIIEIKGKLARKGAPDEDIITAFLEKYPDIVRVENDALVRIALKSILNVICNLNVKPEDAQLDLFQGYRLPFTLTVPAHNGKNAGRKVKKNFDAMTKAEVREYIDHNNRPRKQSRRVEEVIRFFNENARNYGDENSTMMQCWKAKQAQTTAR
;
A
#
# COMPACT_ATOMS: atom_id res chain seq x y z
N MET A 1 -10.96 24.51 -6.07
CA MET A 1 -12.40 24.15 -6.08
C MET A 1 -12.79 23.81 -4.64
N VAL A 2 -13.44 24.73 -3.92
CA VAL A 2 -13.89 24.45 -2.54
C VAL A 2 -15.03 23.43 -2.63
N HIS A 3 -14.89 22.26 -2.00
CA HIS A 3 -15.92 21.22 -1.98
C HIS A 3 -17.20 21.76 -1.33
N ARG A 4 -18.09 22.36 -2.13
CA ARG A 4 -19.41 22.91 -1.73
C ARG A 4 -20.37 21.87 -1.13
N ASN A 5 -19.96 20.60 -1.01
CA ASN A 5 -20.77 19.48 -0.54
C ASN A 5 -20.11 18.64 0.57
N ALA A 6 -19.13 19.16 1.31
CA ALA A 6 -18.79 18.62 2.63
C ALA A 6 -19.87 18.98 3.67
N LYS A 7 -21.14 18.83 3.30
CA LYS A 7 -22.25 19.08 4.21
C LYS A 7 -22.26 17.89 5.17
N ALA A 8 -22.13 18.20 6.45
CA ALA A 8 -22.33 17.32 7.59
C ALA A 8 -23.81 17.34 7.98
N PRO A 9 -24.72 16.64 7.26
CA PRO A 9 -26.16 16.82 7.44
C PRO A 9 -26.62 16.38 8.82
N LYS A 10 -25.96 15.37 9.42
CA LYS A 10 -26.31 14.85 10.73
C LYS A 10 -25.87 15.81 11.82
N SER A 11 -24.62 16.30 11.77
CA SER A 11 -24.18 17.34 12.71
C SER A 11 -24.98 18.62 12.55
N ARG A 12 -25.29 19.05 11.33
CA ARG A 12 -26.06 20.28 11.08
C ARG A 12 -27.44 20.22 11.73
N ALA A 13 -28.19 19.13 11.55
CA ALA A 13 -29.51 18.99 12.15
C ALA A 13 -29.44 19.03 13.69
N ARG A 14 -28.45 18.35 14.28
CA ARG A 14 -28.28 18.28 15.74
C ARG A 14 -27.75 19.58 16.35
N ILE A 15 -26.86 20.30 15.66
CA ILE A 15 -26.38 21.62 16.07
C ILE A 15 -27.54 22.63 16.04
N ILE A 16 -28.46 22.55 15.06
CA ILE A 16 -29.67 23.39 15.04
C ILE A 16 -30.55 23.12 16.27
N GLU A 17 -30.76 21.85 16.63
CA GLU A 17 -31.53 21.49 17.83
C GLU A 17 -30.88 21.99 19.12
N ILE A 18 -29.54 21.86 19.26
CA ILE A 18 -28.80 22.34 20.43
C ILE A 18 -28.83 23.87 20.49
N LYS A 19 -28.56 24.54 19.37
CA LYS A 19 -28.64 26.00 19.26
C LYS A 19 -30.04 26.49 19.64
N GLY A 20 -31.11 25.85 19.19
CA GLY A 20 -32.48 26.22 19.57
C GLY A 20 -32.75 26.12 21.09
N LYS A 21 -32.12 25.15 21.77
CA LYS A 21 -32.24 24.98 23.24
C LYS A 21 -31.40 25.98 24.03
N LEU A 22 -30.19 26.27 23.55
CA LEU A 22 -29.23 27.15 24.23
C LEU A 22 -29.39 28.63 23.85
N ALA A 23 -30.00 28.96 22.72
CA ALA A 23 -30.29 30.33 22.29
C ALA A 23 -31.23 31.06 23.26
N ARG A 24 -32.14 30.34 23.93
CA ARG A 24 -32.99 30.89 24.99
C ARG A 24 -32.21 31.36 26.22
N LYS A 25 -30.93 30.96 26.34
CA LYS A 25 -30.03 31.32 27.44
C LYS A 25 -28.89 32.27 27.01
N GLY A 26 -28.85 32.70 25.74
CA GLY A 26 -27.78 33.54 25.23
C GLY A 26 -26.40 32.88 25.22
N ALA A 27 -26.33 31.55 25.08
CA ALA A 27 -25.06 30.83 25.16
C ALA A 27 -24.11 31.17 23.98
N PRO A 28 -22.80 31.30 24.24
CA PRO A 28 -21.78 31.47 23.21
C PRO A 28 -21.66 30.24 22.30
N ASP A 29 -21.10 30.44 21.11
CA ASP A 29 -20.97 29.38 20.10
C ASP A 29 -20.13 28.19 20.58
N GLU A 30 -19.10 28.42 21.42
CA GLU A 30 -18.28 27.35 22.01
C GLU A 30 -19.08 26.41 22.92
N ASP A 31 -20.07 26.93 23.64
CA ASP A 31 -20.93 26.10 24.50
C ASP A 31 -21.87 25.23 23.65
N ILE A 32 -22.30 25.73 22.49
CA ILE A 32 -23.11 24.98 21.52
C ILE A 32 -22.28 23.85 20.91
N ILE A 33 -21.02 24.12 20.56
CA ILE A 33 -20.09 23.13 20.03
C ILE A 33 -19.78 22.06 21.09
N THR A 34 -19.45 22.47 22.31
CA THR A 34 -19.16 21.56 23.42
C THR A 34 -20.35 20.64 23.72
N ALA A 35 -21.56 21.21 23.85
CA ALA A 35 -22.77 20.44 24.07
C ALA A 35 -23.08 19.47 22.91
N PHE A 36 -22.68 19.81 21.68
CA PHE A 36 -22.81 18.92 20.53
C PHE A 36 -21.83 17.76 20.60
N LEU A 37 -20.57 18.02 20.90
CA LEU A 37 -19.51 17.01 21.02
C LEU A 37 -19.81 16.01 22.15
N GLU A 38 -20.29 16.49 23.29
CA GLU A 38 -20.64 15.64 24.43
C GLU A 38 -21.87 14.76 24.16
N LYS A 39 -22.88 15.32 23.49
CA LYS A 39 -24.19 14.66 23.33
C LYS A 39 -24.25 13.72 22.14
N TYR A 40 -23.44 13.96 21.11
CA TYR A 40 -23.50 13.19 19.86
C TYR A 40 -22.12 12.69 19.38
N PRO A 41 -21.34 12.00 20.23
CA PRO A 41 -20.00 11.52 19.86
C PRO A 41 -20.04 10.53 18.68
N ASP A 42 -21.10 9.75 18.54
CA ASP A 42 -21.27 8.81 17.43
C ASP A 42 -21.39 9.51 16.07
N ILE A 43 -22.03 10.67 16.03
CA ILE A 43 -22.17 11.47 14.81
C ILE A 43 -20.82 12.07 14.44
N VAL A 44 -20.10 12.61 15.42
CA VAL A 44 -18.74 13.14 15.25
C VAL A 44 -17.82 12.07 14.67
N ARG A 45 -17.86 10.85 15.22
CA ARG A 45 -17.05 9.73 14.72
C ARG A 45 -17.37 9.41 13.26
N VAL A 46 -18.64 9.22 12.93
CA VAL A 46 -19.07 8.86 11.57
C VAL A 46 -18.69 9.93 10.54
N GLU A 47 -18.83 11.21 10.90
CA GLU A 47 -18.48 12.30 10.00
C GLU A 47 -16.96 12.51 9.89
N ASN A 48 -16.21 12.31 10.97
CA ASN A 48 -14.74 12.29 10.91
C ASN A 48 -14.24 11.17 10.00
N ASP A 49 -14.78 9.95 10.11
CA ASP A 49 -14.45 8.84 9.22
C ASP A 49 -14.74 9.19 7.76
N ALA A 50 -15.86 9.88 7.50
CA ALA A 50 -16.21 10.33 6.16
C ALA A 50 -15.21 11.39 5.62
N LEU A 51 -14.79 12.34 6.45
CA LEU A 51 -13.77 13.33 6.09
C LEU A 51 -12.43 12.67 5.77
N VAL A 52 -11.99 11.72 6.61
CA VAL A 52 -10.77 10.93 6.37
C VAL A 52 -10.86 10.19 5.04
N ARG A 53 -11.99 9.51 4.76
CA ARG A 53 -12.19 8.80 3.49
C ARG A 53 -12.15 9.74 2.28
N ILE A 54 -12.73 10.93 2.37
CA ILE A 54 -12.68 11.93 1.29
C ILE A 54 -11.24 12.39 1.06
N ALA A 55 -10.50 12.69 2.13
CA ALA A 55 -9.10 13.09 2.04
C ALA A 55 -8.24 11.98 1.40
N LEU A 56 -8.39 10.73 1.87
CA LEU A 56 -7.69 9.58 1.30
C LEU A 56 -8.04 9.36 -0.17
N LYS A 57 -9.31 9.54 -0.57
CA LYS A 57 -9.72 9.43 -1.97
C LYS A 57 -9.10 10.53 -2.84
N SER A 58 -8.96 11.75 -2.31
CA SER A 58 -8.28 12.85 -3.00
C SER A 58 -6.79 12.54 -3.19
N ILE A 59 -6.11 12.08 -2.15
CA ILE A 59 -4.71 11.66 -2.20
C ILE A 59 -4.53 10.52 -3.20
N LEU A 60 -5.36 9.48 -3.11
CA LEU A 60 -5.34 8.33 -4.01
C LEU A 60 -5.54 8.76 -5.46
N ASN A 61 -6.47 9.69 -5.73
CA ASN A 61 -6.68 10.19 -7.08
C ASN A 61 -5.43 10.93 -7.61
N VAL A 62 -4.74 11.70 -6.77
CA VAL A 62 -3.46 12.32 -7.17
C VAL A 62 -2.43 11.24 -7.49
N ILE A 63 -2.27 10.24 -6.62
CA ILE A 63 -1.32 9.13 -6.82
C ILE A 63 -1.65 8.32 -8.08
N CYS A 64 -2.90 7.95 -8.31
CA CYS A 64 -3.32 7.20 -9.49
C CYS A 64 -3.14 7.98 -10.80
N ASN A 65 -3.13 9.31 -10.74
CA ASN A 65 -2.88 10.18 -11.91
C ASN A 65 -1.39 10.46 -12.12
N LEU A 66 -0.52 10.08 -11.20
CA LEU A 66 0.91 10.04 -11.46
C LEU A 66 1.17 8.87 -12.42
N ASN A 67 1.88 9.13 -13.52
CA ASN A 67 2.48 8.08 -14.36
C ASN A 67 3.66 7.44 -13.61
N VAL A 68 3.39 6.84 -12.44
CA VAL A 68 4.36 6.02 -11.73
C VAL A 68 4.49 4.74 -12.54
N LYS A 69 5.66 4.54 -13.14
CA LYS A 69 5.96 3.25 -13.74
C LYS A 69 6.02 2.24 -12.59
N PRO A 70 5.41 1.06 -12.69
CA PRO A 70 5.45 0.05 -11.61
C PRO A 70 6.87 -0.27 -11.12
N GLU A 71 7.86 -0.09 -12.00
CA GLU A 71 9.29 -0.18 -11.70
C GLU A 71 9.78 0.86 -10.66
N ASP A 72 9.17 2.05 -10.60
CA ASP A 72 9.53 3.11 -9.64
C ASP A 72 8.98 2.80 -8.24
N ALA A 73 7.78 2.24 -8.13
CA ALA A 73 7.20 1.80 -6.84
C ALA A 73 7.97 0.63 -6.20
N GLN A 74 8.70 -0.14 -7.02
CA GLN A 74 9.53 -1.24 -6.53
C GLN A 74 10.88 -0.78 -5.98
N LEU A 75 11.38 0.40 -6.39
CA LEU A 75 12.58 1.02 -5.81
C LEU A 75 12.38 1.36 -4.32
N ASP A 76 11.16 1.74 -3.93
CA ASP A 76 10.83 1.98 -2.52
C ASP A 76 10.81 0.69 -1.69
N LEU A 77 10.40 -0.44 -2.32
CA LEU A 77 10.31 -1.74 -1.66
C LEU A 77 11.69 -2.42 -1.50
N PHE A 78 12.53 -2.34 -2.54
CA PHE A 78 13.86 -2.95 -2.58
C PHE A 78 14.92 -1.89 -2.88
N GLN A 79 15.14 -1.01 -1.91
CA GLN A 79 16.09 0.09 -2.03
C GLN A 79 17.47 -0.41 -2.50
N GLY A 80 18.00 0.25 -3.54
CA GLY A 80 19.30 -0.09 -4.14
C GLY A 80 19.26 -1.14 -5.27
N TYR A 81 18.09 -1.67 -5.64
CA TYR A 81 17.96 -2.63 -6.75
C TYR A 81 16.99 -2.14 -7.82
N ARG A 82 17.36 -2.25 -9.10
CA ARG A 82 16.47 -1.93 -10.23
C ARG A 82 15.78 -3.19 -10.73
N LEU A 83 14.90 -3.71 -9.88
CA LEU A 83 14.20 -4.96 -10.14
C LEU A 83 13.03 -4.77 -11.13
N PRO A 84 12.69 -5.81 -11.91
CA PRO A 84 11.48 -5.80 -12.70
C PRO A 84 10.24 -6.02 -11.82
N PHE A 85 9.16 -5.28 -12.11
CA PHE A 85 7.92 -5.36 -11.34
C PHE A 85 7.28 -6.74 -11.39
N THR A 86 7.23 -7.33 -12.58
CA THR A 86 6.76 -8.69 -12.80
C THR A 86 7.78 -9.51 -13.55
N LEU A 87 7.84 -10.80 -13.22
CA LEU A 87 8.53 -11.81 -13.99
C LEU A 87 7.54 -12.83 -14.53
N THR A 88 7.90 -13.45 -15.65
CA THR A 88 7.12 -14.52 -16.25
C THR A 88 7.69 -15.86 -15.82
N VAL A 89 6.90 -16.65 -15.09
CA VAL A 89 7.26 -17.99 -14.61
C VAL A 89 6.25 -19.05 -15.04
N PRO A 90 6.65 -20.32 -15.19
CA PRO A 90 5.69 -21.40 -15.39
C PRO A 90 4.81 -21.56 -14.14
N ALA A 91 3.50 -21.65 -14.36
CA ALA A 91 2.56 -22.01 -13.32
C ALA A 91 2.60 -23.53 -13.15
N HIS A 92 2.85 -23.98 -11.92
CA HIS A 92 2.92 -25.40 -11.59
C HIS A 92 1.58 -25.98 -11.11
N ASN A 93 0.68 -25.13 -10.59
CA ASN A 93 -0.56 -25.56 -9.93
C ASN A 93 -1.81 -24.81 -10.44
N GLY A 94 -2.97 -25.47 -10.34
CA GLY A 94 -4.29 -24.90 -10.65
C GLY A 94 -4.64 -24.89 -12.14
N LYS A 95 -5.66 -24.09 -12.51
CA LYS A 95 -6.21 -24.03 -13.89
C LYS A 95 -5.20 -23.59 -14.96
N ASN A 96 -4.08 -22.99 -14.55
CA ASN A 96 -3.04 -22.48 -15.44
C ASN A 96 -1.77 -23.36 -15.47
N ALA A 97 -1.80 -24.55 -14.86
CA ALA A 97 -0.65 -25.47 -14.85
C ALA A 97 -0.08 -25.68 -16.27
N GLY A 98 1.25 -25.54 -16.41
CA GLY A 98 1.96 -25.63 -17.69
C GLY A 98 1.96 -24.35 -18.54
N ARG A 99 1.26 -23.28 -18.12
CA ARG A 99 1.28 -21.97 -18.80
C ARG A 99 2.25 -21.01 -18.12
N LYS A 100 2.79 -20.09 -18.91
CA LYS A 100 3.58 -18.96 -18.39
C LYS A 100 2.64 -17.89 -17.81
N VAL A 101 2.83 -17.54 -16.55
CA VAL A 101 2.07 -16.48 -15.85
C VAL A 101 3.00 -15.35 -15.44
N LYS A 102 2.49 -14.12 -15.44
CA LYS A 102 3.19 -12.97 -14.87
C LYS A 102 2.91 -12.92 -13.38
N LYS A 103 3.96 -12.85 -12.56
CA LYS A 103 3.88 -12.73 -11.10
C LYS A 103 4.71 -11.56 -10.63
N ASN A 104 4.22 -10.82 -9.64
CA ASN A 104 4.97 -9.72 -9.05
C ASN A 104 6.21 -10.25 -8.33
N PHE A 105 7.36 -9.61 -8.52
CA PHE A 105 8.65 -10.11 -8.03
C PHE A 105 8.67 -10.27 -6.50
N ASP A 106 8.07 -9.34 -5.76
CA ASP A 106 7.99 -9.34 -4.30
C ASP A 106 7.23 -10.56 -3.75
N ALA A 107 6.22 -11.02 -4.48
CA ALA A 107 5.37 -12.17 -4.14
C ALA A 107 5.89 -13.50 -4.71
N MET A 108 6.97 -13.49 -5.50
CA MET A 108 7.59 -14.72 -5.99
C MET A 108 8.34 -15.42 -4.86
N THR A 109 8.23 -16.75 -4.83
CA THR A 109 9.00 -17.58 -3.90
C THR A 109 10.43 -17.73 -4.38
N LYS A 110 11.32 -18.12 -3.47
CA LYS A 110 12.72 -18.40 -3.77
C LYS A 110 12.88 -19.48 -4.85
N ALA A 111 12.06 -20.52 -4.82
CA ALA A 111 12.04 -21.55 -5.85
C ALA A 111 11.67 -20.99 -7.23
N GLU A 112 10.62 -20.17 -7.32
CA GLU A 112 10.18 -19.56 -8.59
C GLU A 112 11.22 -18.60 -9.16
N VAL A 113 11.93 -17.85 -8.31
CA VAL A 113 13.01 -16.95 -8.75
C VAL A 113 14.23 -17.75 -9.22
N ARG A 114 14.59 -18.86 -8.56
CA ARG A 114 15.64 -19.76 -9.05
C ARG A 114 15.31 -20.32 -10.42
N GLU A 115 14.10 -20.83 -10.58
CA GLU A 115 13.65 -21.36 -11.85
C GLU A 115 13.71 -20.27 -12.94
N TYR A 116 13.29 -19.05 -12.63
CA TYR A 116 13.45 -17.92 -13.54
C TYR A 116 14.91 -17.66 -13.91
N ILE A 117 15.81 -17.65 -12.92
CA ILE A 117 17.25 -17.45 -13.14
C ILE A 117 17.79 -18.56 -14.04
N ASP A 118 17.54 -19.82 -13.74
CA ASP A 118 18.07 -20.96 -14.50
C ASP A 118 17.61 -20.94 -15.97
N HIS A 119 16.34 -20.58 -16.22
CA HIS A 119 15.82 -20.47 -17.58
C HIS A 119 16.41 -19.30 -18.38
N ASN A 120 16.83 -18.23 -17.70
CA ASN A 120 17.27 -16.98 -18.34
C ASN A 120 18.78 -16.70 -18.20
N ASN A 121 19.51 -17.50 -17.43
CA ASN A 121 20.95 -17.39 -17.21
C ASN A 121 21.72 -18.06 -18.35
N ARG A 122 21.65 -17.47 -19.55
CA ARG A 122 22.39 -17.95 -20.73
C ARG A 122 23.75 -17.23 -20.83
N PRO A 123 24.88 -17.96 -20.96
CA PRO A 123 26.24 -17.38 -20.88
C PRO A 123 26.57 -16.28 -21.90
N ARG A 124 25.85 -16.20 -23.03
CA ARG A 124 26.25 -15.36 -24.16
C ARG A 124 25.51 -14.02 -24.28
N LYS A 125 24.36 -13.84 -23.63
CA LYS A 125 23.57 -12.58 -23.63
C LYS A 125 22.61 -12.55 -22.43
N GLN A 126 23.13 -12.29 -21.24
CA GLN A 126 22.27 -12.02 -20.09
C GLN A 126 21.71 -10.60 -20.18
N SER A 127 20.41 -10.43 -19.91
CA SER A 127 19.84 -9.08 -19.86
C SER A 127 20.17 -8.43 -18.53
N ARG A 128 20.37 -7.11 -18.52
CA ARG A 128 20.56 -6.32 -17.29
C ARG A 128 19.47 -6.56 -16.23
N ARG A 129 18.24 -6.87 -16.66
CA ARG A 129 17.14 -7.24 -15.76
C ARG A 129 17.40 -8.56 -15.03
N VAL A 130 17.93 -9.55 -15.73
CA VAL A 130 18.25 -10.87 -15.14
C VAL A 130 19.46 -10.74 -14.22
N GLU A 131 20.46 -9.93 -14.57
CA GLU A 131 21.62 -9.63 -13.72
C GLU A 131 21.21 -9.00 -12.39
N GLU A 132 20.32 -8.00 -12.41
CA GLU A 132 19.79 -7.37 -11.19
C GLU A 132 19.01 -8.36 -10.31
N VAL A 133 18.21 -9.24 -10.93
CA VAL A 133 17.50 -10.31 -10.20
C VAL A 133 18.48 -11.29 -9.55
N ILE A 134 19.54 -11.70 -10.26
CA ILE A 134 20.59 -12.57 -9.72
C ILE A 134 21.33 -11.88 -8.58
N ARG A 135 21.71 -10.60 -8.74
CA ARG A 135 22.36 -9.83 -7.69
C ARG A 135 21.50 -9.79 -6.44
N PHE A 136 20.23 -9.40 -6.58
CA PHE A 136 19.30 -9.38 -5.47
C PHE A 136 19.15 -10.76 -4.83
N PHE A 137 18.98 -11.82 -5.62
CA PHE A 137 18.81 -13.17 -5.10
C PHE A 137 20.03 -13.61 -4.28
N ASN A 138 21.25 -13.42 -4.81
CA ASN A 138 22.48 -13.81 -4.13
C ASN A 138 22.72 -13.03 -2.84
N GLU A 139 22.46 -11.72 -2.85
CA GLU A 139 22.72 -10.85 -1.72
C GLU A 139 21.62 -10.91 -0.64
N ASN A 140 20.39 -11.28 -0.99
CA ASN A 140 19.23 -11.12 -0.11
C ASN A 140 18.38 -12.37 0.10
N ALA A 141 18.33 -13.30 -0.85
CA ALA A 141 17.47 -14.47 -0.75
C ALA A 141 18.23 -15.78 -0.55
N ARG A 142 19.48 -15.88 -1.03
CA ARG A 142 20.24 -17.13 -1.02
C ARG A 142 20.36 -17.75 0.38
N ASN A 143 20.66 -16.92 1.38
CA ASN A 143 20.92 -17.35 2.77
C ASN A 143 19.77 -17.03 3.74
N TYR A 144 18.66 -16.48 3.25
CA TYR A 144 17.54 -16.03 4.07
C TYR A 144 16.24 -16.66 3.59
N GLY A 145 15.41 -17.13 4.52
CA GLY A 145 14.17 -17.84 4.21
C GLY A 145 14.36 -19.25 3.62
N ASP A 146 13.26 -19.98 3.53
CA ASP A 146 13.15 -21.29 2.87
C ASP A 146 12.74 -21.14 1.38
N GLU A 147 12.55 -22.27 0.68
CA GLU A 147 12.21 -22.26 -0.76
C GLU A 147 10.82 -21.64 -1.06
N ASN A 148 9.92 -21.65 -0.08
CA ASN A 148 8.56 -21.11 -0.21
C ASN A 148 8.47 -19.65 0.24
N SER A 149 9.52 -19.14 0.90
CA SER A 149 9.61 -17.76 1.33
C SER A 149 9.62 -16.84 0.12
N THR A 150 8.85 -15.77 0.21
CA THR A 150 8.78 -14.76 -0.86
C THR A 150 10.02 -13.87 -0.85
N MET A 151 10.34 -13.24 -1.98
CA MET A 151 11.45 -12.30 -2.07
C MET A 151 11.33 -11.14 -1.07
N MET A 152 10.11 -10.67 -0.81
CA MET A 152 9.85 -9.68 0.24
C MET A 152 10.20 -10.20 1.65
N GLN A 153 9.86 -11.46 1.96
CA GLN A 153 10.19 -12.06 3.25
C GLN A 153 11.71 -12.22 3.41
N CYS A 154 12.41 -12.67 2.37
CA CYS A 154 13.86 -12.81 2.39
C CYS A 154 14.57 -11.46 2.57
N TRP A 155 14.10 -10.41 1.88
CA TRP A 155 14.61 -9.05 2.03
C TRP A 155 14.48 -8.52 3.46
N LYS A 156 13.29 -8.64 4.05
CA LYS A 156 13.03 -8.22 5.43
C LYS A 156 13.91 -8.98 6.43
N ALA A 157 14.08 -10.29 6.23
CA ALA A 157 14.92 -11.12 7.08
C ALA A 157 16.40 -10.68 7.06
N LYS A 158 16.94 -10.34 5.88
CA LYS A 158 18.31 -9.78 5.78
C LYS A 158 18.44 -8.44 6.48
N GLN A 159 17.49 -7.52 6.24
CA GLN A 159 17.52 -6.19 6.85
C GLN A 159 17.50 -6.29 8.39
N ALA A 160 16.64 -7.14 8.95
CA ALA A 160 16.58 -7.40 10.38
C ALA A 160 17.92 -7.91 10.96
N GLN A 161 18.64 -8.80 10.25
CA GLN A 161 19.97 -9.26 10.68
C GLN A 161 21.05 -8.19 10.56
N THR A 162 20.93 -7.28 9.59
CA THR A 162 21.93 -6.23 9.36
C THR A 162 21.78 -5.12 10.40
N THR A 163 20.56 -4.81 10.83
CA THR A 163 20.29 -3.83 11.91
C THR A 163 20.59 -4.37 13.32
N ALA A 164 20.66 -5.69 13.49
CA ALA A 164 20.99 -6.32 14.78
C ALA A 164 22.50 -6.46 15.04
N ARG A 165 23.36 -6.02 14.11
CA ARG A 165 24.82 -5.98 14.24
C ARG A 165 25.29 -4.54 14.41
#